data_AF-A0A353NBA2-F1
#
_entry.id   AF-A0A353NBA2-F1
#
_cell.length_a   1.000
_cell.length_b   1.000
_cell.length_c   1.000
_cell.angle_alpha   90.00
_cell.angle_beta   90.00
_cell.angle_gamma   90.00
#
_symmetry.space_group_name_H-M   'P 1'
#
loop_
_entity.id
_entity.type
_entity.pdbx_description
1 polymer ?
#
loop_
_entity_poly.entity_id
_entity_poly.type
_entity_poly.pdbx_seq_one_letter_code
_entity_poly.pdbx_strand_id
1 'polypeptide(L)'
;MGFPKIVFRIVENRSCPLYQYNDVFELSGIAIPISNESENSIITTSIIKYPLGKRVCKILNGDLSRIVIQYERGDKIPVCMIGCSGCTGSIKLEHSKDDHLVRNDDSSLADELGSMMHLLSSFSFFKNIEEKHINTVISYFKLMKFKTGDIVIRKGDPGGRFYIIVTGSVNVLNDAGIIISNLDKGEVFGEMSLICNDKVNATIQVKEPSSILYIDQPNFQKILDIYPAIQLYFSRLMAERLNKSNKIRAEDLSSGMTGNLAEIPAEALFQTLNMNAKTGILTITDLSRGTARFSFRQGALIKAKYADITGDLAFYQILKEKSGRFRFTPGIAPEDFSTPEIGFFMKLLMEGMRRMDEGKPQKSN
;
A
#
# COMPACT_ATOMS: atom_id res chain seq x y z
N MET A 1 35.78 17.98 7.19
CA MET A 1 34.76 18.34 8.20
C MET A 1 33.63 19.06 7.48
N GLY A 2 32.52 18.38 7.21
CA GLY A 2 31.35 18.98 6.56
C GLY A 2 30.36 19.53 7.59
N PHE A 3 29.59 20.54 7.20
CA PHE A 3 28.46 21.01 8.01
C PHE A 3 27.41 19.88 8.14
N PRO A 4 26.75 19.75 9.30
CA PRO A 4 25.70 18.75 9.48
C PRO A 4 24.57 19.00 8.48
N LYS A 5 24.18 17.94 7.78
CA LYS A 5 23.15 17.96 6.73
C LYS A 5 21.86 17.41 7.30
N ILE A 6 20.76 17.99 6.88
CA ILE A 6 19.43 17.46 7.14
C ILE A 6 18.63 17.47 5.84
N VAL A 7 17.65 16.57 5.79
CA VAL A 7 16.81 16.39 4.61
C VAL A 7 15.38 16.81 4.92
N PHE A 8 14.79 17.57 3.99
CA PHE A 8 13.37 17.88 3.94
C PHE A 8 12.74 17.25 2.72
N ARG A 9 11.55 16.68 2.88
CA ARG A 9 10.78 16.06 1.80
C ARG A 9 9.40 16.69 1.69
N ILE A 10 8.94 16.97 0.47
CA ILE A 10 7.56 17.43 0.26
C ILE A 10 6.57 16.31 0.53
N VAL A 11 5.72 16.50 1.54
CA VAL A 11 4.65 15.57 1.95
C VAL A 11 3.25 16.08 1.60
N GLU A 12 3.12 17.34 1.20
CA GLU A 12 1.85 17.89 0.70
C GLU A 12 2.14 18.96 -0.33
N ASN A 13 1.39 18.97 -1.44
CA ASN A 13 1.50 19.99 -2.48
C ASN A 13 0.13 20.49 -2.90
N ARG A 14 -0.13 21.77 -2.63
CA ARG A 14 -1.33 22.52 -3.02
C ARG A 14 -0.97 23.49 -4.14
N SER A 15 -0.83 22.98 -5.36
CA SER A 15 -0.63 23.78 -6.58
C SER A 15 0.68 24.58 -6.66
N CYS A 16 1.79 24.03 -6.15
CA CYS A 16 3.11 24.63 -6.33
C CYS A 16 3.59 24.48 -7.81
N PRO A 17 4.01 25.58 -8.47
CA PRO A 17 4.42 25.52 -9.88
C PRO A 17 5.86 25.02 -10.09
N LEU A 18 6.67 24.91 -9.03
CA LEU A 18 8.10 24.58 -9.14
C LEU A 18 8.44 23.18 -8.64
N TYR A 19 7.73 22.69 -7.64
CA TYR A 19 8.08 21.45 -6.95
C TYR A 19 6.89 20.50 -6.90
N GLN A 20 7.18 19.22 -6.77
CA GLN A 20 6.22 18.12 -6.75
C GLN A 20 6.29 17.36 -5.42
N TYR A 21 5.25 16.58 -5.14
CA TYR A 21 5.26 15.67 -4.00
C TYR A 21 6.51 14.76 -4.06
N ASN A 22 7.10 14.45 -2.89
CA ASN A 22 8.35 13.71 -2.73
C ASN A 22 9.64 14.40 -3.22
N ASP A 23 9.61 15.64 -3.72
CA ASP A 23 10.86 16.38 -3.95
C ASP A 23 11.64 16.55 -2.64
N VAL A 24 12.96 16.43 -2.73
CA VAL A 24 13.88 16.37 -1.59
C VAL A 24 14.84 17.55 -1.61
N PHE A 25 15.01 18.19 -0.45
CA PHE A 25 15.94 19.30 -0.22
C PHE A 25 16.96 18.91 0.83
N GLU A 26 18.24 19.18 0.58
CA GLU A 26 19.31 19.04 1.57
C GLU A 26 19.60 20.42 2.13
N LEU A 27 19.39 20.60 3.43
CA LEU A 27 19.72 21.83 4.14
C LEU A 27 20.92 21.58 5.05
N SER A 28 21.90 22.45 4.98
CA SER A 28 23.04 22.47 5.89
C SER A 28 23.37 23.90 6.25
N GLY A 29 23.70 24.17 7.51
CA GLY A 29 23.98 25.53 7.90
C GLY A 29 24.31 25.72 9.37
N ILE A 30 24.89 26.88 9.66
CA ILE A 30 25.20 27.35 11.00
C ILE A 30 24.80 28.83 11.08
N ALA A 31 24.13 29.21 12.16
CA ALA A 31 23.87 30.58 12.57
C ALA A 31 24.52 30.80 13.94
N ILE A 32 25.42 31.78 14.00
CA ILE A 32 26.19 32.14 15.21
C ILE A 32 25.75 33.53 15.64
N PRO A 33 25.03 33.67 16.77
CA PRO A 33 24.80 34.98 17.37
C PRO A 33 26.09 35.46 18.04
N ILE A 34 26.45 36.71 17.80
CA ILE A 34 27.60 37.39 18.40
C ILE A 34 27.03 38.59 19.16
N SER A 35 27.18 38.58 20.48
CA SER A 35 26.72 39.66 21.34
C SER A 35 27.89 40.23 22.14
N ASN A 36 28.10 41.54 22.00
CA ASN A 36 29.05 42.33 22.77
C ASN A 36 28.29 43.44 23.53
N GLU A 37 28.92 44.11 24.50
CA GLU A 37 28.28 45.15 25.33
C GLU A 37 27.68 46.32 24.53
N SER A 38 28.10 46.55 23.28
CA SER A 38 27.65 47.66 22.43
C SER A 38 26.92 47.26 21.13
N GLU A 39 27.05 46.01 20.67
CA GLU A 39 26.50 45.57 19.38
C GLU A 39 26.09 44.09 19.39
N ASN A 40 24.96 43.79 18.73
CA ASN A 40 24.46 42.45 18.50
C ASN A 40 24.48 42.16 17.00
N SER A 41 25.15 41.09 16.59
CA SER A 41 25.22 40.65 15.19
C SER A 41 24.99 39.15 15.07
N ILE A 42 24.63 38.68 13.88
CA ILE A 42 24.45 37.25 13.60
C ILE A 42 25.15 36.91 12.28
N ILE A 43 25.96 35.85 12.30
CA ILE A 43 26.59 35.30 11.10
C ILE A 43 25.86 34.01 10.74
N THR A 44 25.29 33.94 9.54
CA THR A 44 24.49 32.80 9.10
C THR A 44 25.01 32.27 7.77
N THR A 45 25.33 30.99 7.72
CA THR A 45 25.67 30.28 6.48
C THR A 45 24.64 29.19 6.26
N SER A 46 23.97 29.19 5.10
CA SER A 46 23.02 28.15 4.70
C SER A 46 23.35 27.66 3.30
N ILE A 47 23.51 26.35 3.16
CA ILE A 47 23.66 25.63 1.91
C ILE A 47 22.37 24.83 1.72
N ILE A 48 21.62 25.17 0.68
CA ILE A 48 20.39 24.46 0.32
C ILE A 48 20.61 23.83 -1.05
N LYS A 49 20.58 22.50 -1.11
CA LYS A 49 20.55 21.78 -2.39
C LYS A 49 19.10 21.51 -2.76
N TYR A 50 18.78 21.92 -3.98
CA TYR A 50 17.47 21.75 -4.59
C TYR A 50 17.41 20.43 -5.37
N PRO A 51 16.20 19.87 -5.59
CA PRO A 51 16.04 18.71 -6.46
C PRO A 51 16.64 18.93 -7.85
N LEU A 52 17.24 17.89 -8.41
CA LEU A 52 17.92 17.95 -9.71
C LEU A 52 16.99 18.47 -10.82
N GLY A 53 17.47 19.43 -11.61
CA GLY A 53 16.73 20.01 -12.74
C GLY A 53 15.59 20.97 -12.36
N LYS A 54 15.38 21.27 -11.07
CA LYS A 54 14.36 22.24 -10.64
C LYS A 54 14.94 23.65 -10.47
N ARG A 55 14.12 24.68 -10.71
CA ARG A 55 14.50 26.09 -10.49
C ARG A 55 14.46 26.43 -9.00
N VAL A 56 15.33 27.35 -8.58
CA VAL A 56 15.41 27.84 -7.20
C VAL A 56 14.20 28.73 -6.87
N CYS A 57 13.46 28.37 -5.81
CA CYS A 57 12.37 29.18 -5.26
C CYS A 57 12.88 30.08 -4.14
N LYS A 58 12.88 31.40 -4.37
CA LYS A 58 13.35 32.38 -3.38
C LYS A 58 12.54 32.40 -2.08
N ILE A 59 11.23 32.10 -2.16
CA ILE A 59 10.35 32.06 -0.99
C ILE A 59 10.76 30.90 -0.07
N LEU A 60 10.84 29.69 -0.65
CA LEU A 60 11.27 28.52 0.09
C LEU A 60 12.70 28.66 0.61
N ASN A 61 13.57 29.34 -0.13
CA ASN A 61 14.92 29.65 0.33
C ASN A 61 14.91 30.44 1.64
N GLY A 62 14.09 31.51 1.71
CA GLY A 62 13.94 32.31 2.92
C GLY A 62 13.34 31.52 4.08
N ASP A 63 12.33 30.68 3.80
CA ASP A 63 11.71 29.83 4.81
C ASP A 63 12.70 28.83 5.40
N LEU A 64 13.51 28.15 4.56
CA LEU A 64 14.53 27.20 5.01
C LEU A 64 15.68 27.90 5.76
N SER A 65 16.13 29.07 5.30
CA SER A 65 17.15 29.85 6.01
C SER A 65 16.69 30.29 7.40
N ARG A 66 15.41 30.64 7.58
CA ARG A 66 14.85 31.00 8.88
C ARG A 66 14.97 29.87 9.91
N ILE A 67 14.87 28.62 9.46
CA ILE A 67 15.00 27.44 10.32
C ILE A 67 16.44 27.31 10.83
N VAL A 68 17.45 27.53 9.97
CA VAL A 68 18.86 27.52 10.40
C VAL A 68 19.12 28.59 11.45
N ILE A 69 18.52 29.78 11.28
CA ILE A 69 18.63 30.86 12.27
C ILE A 69 17.98 30.46 13.60
N GLN A 70 16.79 29.88 13.54
CA GLN A 70 16.03 29.49 14.74
C GLN A 70 16.73 28.40 15.56
N TYR A 71 17.37 27.43 14.91
CA TYR A 71 17.99 26.29 15.58
C TYR A 71 19.52 26.35 15.66
N GLU A 72 20.13 27.42 15.17
CA GLU A 72 21.58 27.70 15.11
C GLU A 72 22.43 26.72 14.29
N ARG A 73 22.05 25.45 14.18
CA ARG A 73 22.77 24.42 13.45
C ARG A 73 21.82 23.42 12.82
N GLY A 74 22.19 22.89 11.66
CA GLY A 74 21.41 21.87 10.94
C GLY A 74 21.03 20.65 11.80
N ASP A 75 21.97 20.10 12.57
CA ASP A 75 21.76 18.92 13.44
C ASP A 75 20.88 19.17 14.67
N LYS A 76 20.68 20.44 15.04
CA LYS A 76 19.80 20.82 16.16
C LYS A 76 18.33 20.94 15.74
N ILE A 77 18.03 20.88 14.44
CA ILE A 77 16.66 21.00 13.94
C ILE A 77 15.87 19.73 14.34
N PRO A 78 14.75 19.86 15.08
CA PRO A 78 13.94 18.73 15.48
C PRO A 78 13.12 18.19 14.31
N VAL A 79 12.58 16.98 14.46
CA VAL A 79 11.55 16.47 13.56
C VAL A 79 10.42 17.48 13.49
N CYS A 80 10.18 18.03 12.31
CA CYS A 80 9.24 19.12 12.14
C CYS A 80 8.59 19.08 10.76
N MET A 81 7.37 19.61 10.71
CA MET A 81 6.71 19.94 9.46
C MET A 81 6.74 21.45 9.27
N ILE A 82 7.16 21.88 8.09
CA ILE A 82 7.23 23.28 7.71
C ILE A 82 6.40 23.49 6.45
N GLY A 83 5.68 24.61 6.38
CA GLY A 83 5.03 25.04 5.16
C GLY A 83 5.91 26.05 4.43
N CYS A 84 5.94 26.03 3.11
CA CYS A 84 6.38 27.23 2.40
C CYS A 84 5.34 28.34 2.61
N SER A 85 5.81 29.58 2.70
CA SER A 85 4.96 30.77 2.89
C SER A 85 4.00 31.01 1.71
N GLY A 86 4.21 30.30 0.58
CA GLY A 86 3.31 30.26 -0.57
C GLY A 86 3.50 31.44 -1.54
N CYS A 87 3.30 31.17 -2.83
CA CYS A 87 3.14 32.21 -3.86
C CYS A 87 1.73 32.16 -4.44
N THR A 88 1.47 31.19 -5.32
CA THR A 88 0.17 30.84 -5.92
C THR A 88 -0.36 29.49 -5.43
N GLY A 89 0.42 28.83 -4.58
CA GLY A 89 0.19 27.52 -3.99
C GLY A 89 1.17 27.29 -2.85
N SER A 90 0.97 26.23 -2.06
CA SER A 90 1.80 25.92 -0.89
C SER A 90 2.26 24.47 -0.87
N ILE A 91 3.42 24.23 -0.27
CA ILE A 91 3.94 22.89 -0.01
C ILE A 91 4.16 22.72 1.48
N LYS A 92 3.97 21.50 1.99
CA LYS A 92 4.47 21.10 3.31
C LYS A 92 5.66 20.18 3.14
N LEU A 93 6.71 20.47 3.90
CA LEU A 93 7.90 19.66 3.98
C LEU A 93 7.99 19.03 5.36
N GLU A 94 8.42 17.78 5.40
CA GLU A 94 8.71 17.06 6.63
C GLU A 94 10.23 16.83 6.72
N HIS A 95 10.80 17.18 7.88
CA HIS A 95 12.11 16.71 8.29
C HIS A 95 11.92 15.59 9.32
N SER A 96 12.48 14.41 9.06
CA SER A 96 12.54 13.28 9.98
C SER A 96 14.00 12.95 10.30
N LYS A 97 14.25 12.48 11.53
CA LYS A 97 15.57 11.99 11.97
C LYS A 97 15.93 10.63 11.37
N ASP A 98 15.00 9.95 10.69
CA ASP A 98 15.30 8.77 9.88
C ASP A 98 15.91 9.17 8.54
N ASP A 99 17.15 9.63 8.61
CA ASP A 99 17.96 10.05 7.45
C ASP A 99 18.67 8.85 6.80
N HIS A 100 17.90 7.83 6.42
CA HIS A 100 18.40 6.66 5.65
C HIS A 100 18.29 6.85 4.13
N LEU A 101 17.73 7.97 3.68
CA LEU A 101 17.34 8.16 2.29
C LEU A 101 18.36 8.91 1.43
N VAL A 102 19.41 9.50 2.01
CA VAL A 102 20.48 10.17 1.26
C VAL A 102 21.86 10.00 1.93
N ARG A 103 22.37 8.76 2.03
CA ARG A 103 23.83 8.54 2.12
C ARG A 103 24.40 8.42 0.70
N ASN A 104 24.55 9.54 0.01
CA ASN A 104 25.42 9.62 -1.17
C ASN A 104 26.84 9.96 -0.71
N ASP A 105 27.61 8.95 -0.29
CA ASP A 105 29.05 8.95 -0.49
C ASP A 105 29.31 8.06 -1.71
N ASP A 106 29.28 8.66 -2.90
CA ASP A 106 29.40 7.95 -4.20
C ASP A 106 30.68 7.11 -4.30
N SER A 107 31.73 7.40 -3.52
CA SER A 107 32.96 6.61 -3.49
C SER A 107 32.84 5.31 -2.68
N SER A 108 31.98 5.25 -1.66
CA SER A 108 31.78 4.05 -0.82
C SER A 108 30.78 3.06 -1.43
N LEU A 109 29.82 3.57 -2.21
CA LEU A 109 28.75 2.78 -2.80
C LEU A 109 29.25 1.90 -3.96
N ALA A 110 30.15 2.41 -4.79
CA ALA A 110 30.75 1.64 -5.88
C ALA A 110 31.54 0.43 -5.35
N ASP A 111 32.28 0.61 -4.25
CA ASP A 111 33.03 -0.45 -3.59
C ASP A 111 32.10 -1.47 -2.90
N GLU A 112 31.04 -1.02 -2.22
CA GLU A 112 30.00 -1.92 -1.69
C GLU A 112 29.32 -2.73 -2.81
N LEU A 113 28.95 -2.09 -3.92
CA LEU A 113 28.33 -2.78 -5.07
C LEU A 113 29.30 -3.76 -5.74
N GLY A 114 30.58 -3.39 -5.87
CA GLY A 114 31.63 -4.26 -6.38
C GLY A 114 31.79 -5.54 -5.55
N SER A 115 31.77 -5.41 -4.22
CA SER A 115 31.84 -6.56 -3.31
C SER A 115 30.61 -7.48 -3.39
N MET A 116 29.46 -6.94 -3.82
CA MET A 116 28.20 -7.67 -3.95
C MET A 116 27.98 -8.25 -5.35
N MET A 117 28.88 -8.03 -6.31
CA MET A 117 28.69 -8.45 -7.71
C MET A 117 28.39 -9.94 -7.85
N HIS A 118 29.17 -10.80 -7.18
CA HIS A 118 28.96 -12.25 -7.26
C HIS A 118 27.57 -12.67 -6.73
N LEU A 119 27.03 -11.94 -5.76
CA LEU A 119 25.70 -12.14 -5.24
C LEU A 119 24.65 -11.64 -6.23
N LEU A 120 24.82 -10.44 -6.79
CA LEU A 120 23.88 -9.85 -7.74
C LEU A 120 23.74 -10.69 -9.02
N SER A 121 24.84 -11.23 -9.54
CA SER A 121 24.83 -12.14 -10.71
C SER A 121 23.99 -13.40 -10.51
N SER A 122 23.73 -13.81 -9.25
CA SER A 122 22.88 -14.96 -8.94
C SER A 122 21.38 -14.65 -9.02
N PHE A 123 20.98 -13.38 -8.99
CA PHE A 123 19.57 -12.99 -8.95
C PHE A 123 18.90 -13.14 -10.32
N SER A 124 17.62 -13.51 -10.29
CA SER A 124 16.84 -13.81 -11.49
C SER A 124 16.80 -12.66 -12.48
N PHE A 125 16.82 -11.40 -12.01
CA PHE A 125 16.89 -10.22 -12.87
C PHE A 125 18.22 -10.18 -13.67
N PHE A 126 19.36 -10.26 -12.98
CA PHE A 126 20.69 -10.12 -13.59
C PHE A 126 21.11 -11.32 -14.43
N LYS A 127 20.56 -12.51 -14.18
CA LYS A 127 20.77 -13.70 -15.03
C LYS A 127 20.32 -13.53 -16.49
N ASN A 128 19.46 -12.55 -16.77
CA ASN A 128 19.02 -12.24 -18.14
C ASN A 128 19.95 -11.25 -18.85
N ILE A 129 21.09 -10.91 -18.25
CA ILE A 129 22.08 -9.97 -18.78
C ILE A 129 23.39 -10.72 -18.96
N GLU A 130 24.05 -10.54 -20.11
CA GLU A 130 25.37 -11.11 -20.36
C GLU A 130 26.39 -10.53 -19.36
N GLU A 131 27.31 -11.37 -18.87
CA GLU A 131 28.24 -11.03 -17.78
C GLU A 131 29.04 -9.74 -18.02
N LYS A 132 29.48 -9.50 -19.26
CA LYS A 132 30.17 -8.27 -19.67
C LYS A 132 29.35 -6.98 -19.52
N HIS A 133 28.02 -7.09 -19.44
CA HIS A 133 27.08 -5.96 -19.35
C HIS A 133 26.53 -5.74 -17.95
N ILE A 134 26.71 -6.71 -17.03
CA ILE A 134 26.18 -6.62 -15.67
C ILE A 134 26.70 -5.37 -14.95
N ASN A 135 27.99 -5.04 -15.07
CA ASN A 135 28.57 -3.85 -14.45
C ASN A 135 27.93 -2.54 -14.96
N THR A 136 27.69 -2.46 -16.27
CA THR A 136 27.03 -1.31 -16.88
C THR A 136 25.59 -1.18 -16.40
N VAL A 137 24.89 -2.30 -16.20
CA VAL A 137 23.52 -2.27 -15.69
C VAL A 137 23.49 -1.87 -14.22
N ILE A 138 24.38 -2.43 -13.40
CA ILE A 138 24.49 -2.12 -11.97
C ILE A 138 24.81 -0.64 -11.73
N SER A 139 25.59 0.01 -12.60
CA SER A 139 25.95 1.43 -12.43
C SER A 139 24.77 2.39 -12.54
N TYR A 140 23.64 1.97 -13.12
CA TYR A 140 22.39 2.75 -13.11
C TYR A 140 21.63 2.63 -11.78
N PHE A 141 21.95 1.66 -10.93
CA PHE A 141 21.30 1.46 -9.64
C PHE A 141 21.97 2.26 -8.54
N LYS A 142 21.16 2.59 -7.53
CA LYS A 142 21.59 3.19 -6.27
C LYS A 142 21.17 2.30 -5.12
N LEU A 143 22.00 2.19 -4.09
CA LEU A 143 21.72 1.39 -2.90
C LEU A 143 21.06 2.25 -1.81
N MET A 144 20.00 1.73 -1.20
CA MET A 144 19.39 2.27 0.02
C MET A 144 19.34 1.19 1.09
N LYS A 145 19.58 1.58 2.35
CA LYS A 145 19.48 0.69 3.51
C LYS A 145 18.26 1.11 4.33
N PHE A 146 17.49 0.14 4.78
CA PHE A 146 16.25 0.35 5.54
C PHE A 146 16.25 -0.50 6.81
N LYS A 147 15.56 -0.01 7.83
CA LYS A 147 15.31 -0.72 9.08
C LYS A 147 13.97 -1.46 9.02
N THR A 148 13.79 -2.44 9.91
CA THR A 148 12.50 -3.08 10.12
C THR A 148 11.40 -2.05 10.39
N GLY A 149 10.27 -2.18 9.70
CA GLY A 149 9.11 -1.31 9.83
C GLY A 149 9.07 -0.14 8.84
N ASP A 150 10.19 0.21 8.21
CA ASP A 150 10.26 1.31 7.24
C ASP A 150 9.34 1.05 6.04
N ILE A 151 8.75 2.11 5.51
CA ILE A 151 7.93 2.04 4.30
C ILE A 151 8.77 2.46 3.09
N VAL A 152 8.97 1.54 2.14
CA VAL A 152 9.78 1.81 0.94
C VAL A 152 8.98 2.54 -0.12
N ILE A 153 7.74 2.09 -0.38
CA ILE A 153 6.78 2.72 -1.28
C ILE A 153 5.36 2.60 -0.69
N ARG A 154 4.51 3.60 -0.89
CA ARG A 154 3.11 3.57 -0.44
C ARG A 154 2.18 3.38 -1.63
N LYS A 155 1.11 2.62 -1.43
CA LYS A 155 0.03 2.52 -2.41
C LYS A 155 -0.48 3.93 -2.76
N GLY A 156 -0.71 4.18 -4.04
CA GLY A 156 -1.25 5.44 -4.55
C GLY A 156 -0.19 6.52 -4.78
N ASP A 157 1.05 6.31 -4.33
CA ASP A 157 2.17 7.16 -4.73
C ASP A 157 2.34 7.09 -6.26
N PRO A 158 2.77 8.19 -6.90
CA PRO A 158 3.20 8.12 -8.28
C PRO A 158 4.30 7.06 -8.40
N GLY A 159 4.13 6.15 -9.36
CA GLY A 159 5.18 5.21 -9.73
C GLY A 159 6.44 5.93 -10.21
N GLY A 160 7.46 5.17 -10.59
CA GLY A 160 8.65 5.77 -11.22
C GLY A 160 9.99 5.21 -10.76
N ARG A 161 9.99 4.17 -9.92
CA ARG A 161 11.21 3.47 -9.51
C ARG A 161 11.00 1.97 -9.48
N PHE A 162 12.05 1.26 -9.89
CA PHE A 162 12.16 -0.18 -9.81
C PHE A 162 13.14 -0.54 -8.70
N TYR A 163 12.86 -1.62 -7.97
CA TYR A 163 13.61 -2.01 -6.78
C TYR A 163 14.02 -3.48 -6.83
N ILE A 164 15.21 -3.79 -6.28
CA ILE A 164 15.73 -5.16 -6.10
C ILE A 164 16.20 -5.31 -4.65
N ILE A 165 15.75 -6.37 -3.96
CA ILE A 165 16.17 -6.66 -2.58
C ILE A 165 17.52 -7.39 -2.62
N VAL A 166 18.57 -6.77 -2.08
CA VAL A 166 19.91 -7.38 -2.04
C VAL A 166 20.13 -8.21 -0.78
N THR A 167 19.63 -7.71 0.35
CA THR A 167 19.64 -8.39 1.65
C THR A 167 18.34 -8.07 2.38
N GLY A 168 17.90 -9.00 3.22
CA GLY A 168 16.67 -8.87 4.00
C GLY A 168 15.41 -9.28 3.23
N SER A 169 14.26 -8.80 3.71
CA SER A 169 12.93 -9.12 3.19
C SER A 169 11.93 -8.01 3.51
N VAL A 170 10.87 -7.94 2.71
CA VAL A 170 9.80 -6.94 2.81
C VAL A 170 8.42 -7.58 2.72
N ASN A 171 7.44 -6.96 3.36
CA ASN A 171 6.03 -7.32 3.29
C ASN A 171 5.32 -6.43 2.27
N VAL A 172 4.46 -7.04 1.47
CA VAL A 172 3.49 -6.35 0.61
C VAL A 172 2.18 -6.25 1.39
N LEU A 173 1.70 -5.02 1.59
CA LEU A 173 0.48 -4.73 2.34
C LEU A 173 -0.65 -4.29 1.40
N ASN A 174 -1.87 -4.74 1.71
CA ASN A 174 -3.08 -4.22 1.08
C ASN A 174 -3.60 -2.93 1.74
N ASP A 175 -4.74 -2.45 1.28
CA ASP A 175 -5.37 -1.18 1.72
C ASP A 175 -5.75 -1.18 3.20
N ALA A 176 -6.00 -2.35 3.76
CA ALA A 176 -6.31 -2.53 5.18
C ALA A 176 -5.05 -2.71 6.05
N GLY A 177 -3.84 -2.62 5.47
CA GLY A 177 -2.58 -2.85 6.17
C GLY A 177 -2.27 -4.32 6.43
N ILE A 178 -3.02 -5.24 5.81
CA ILE A 178 -2.82 -6.69 5.96
C ILE A 178 -1.74 -7.15 5.00
N ILE A 179 -0.83 -7.99 5.49
CA ILE A 179 0.22 -8.63 4.69
C ILE A 179 -0.42 -9.60 3.69
N ILE A 180 -0.26 -9.32 2.40
CA ILE A 180 -0.77 -10.17 1.31
C ILE A 180 0.34 -10.99 0.64
N SER A 181 1.60 -10.59 0.81
CA SER A 181 2.75 -11.31 0.28
C SER A 181 4.02 -10.89 1.00
N ASN A 182 5.04 -11.75 0.96
CA ASN A 182 6.39 -11.45 1.41
C ASN A 182 7.32 -11.55 0.19
N LEU A 183 8.28 -10.62 0.11
CA LEU A 183 9.33 -10.64 -0.90
C LEU A 183 10.68 -10.75 -0.21
N ASP A 184 11.48 -11.70 -0.67
CA ASP A 184 12.78 -12.04 -0.10
C ASP A 184 13.94 -11.55 -0.98
N LYS A 185 15.17 -11.75 -0.49
CA LYS A 185 16.41 -11.48 -1.21
C LYS A 185 16.38 -11.99 -2.66
N GLY A 186 16.74 -11.12 -3.60
CA GLY A 186 16.79 -11.39 -5.03
C GLY A 186 15.48 -11.14 -5.76
N GLU A 187 14.38 -10.92 -5.03
CA GLU A 187 13.11 -10.50 -5.62
C GLU A 187 13.07 -8.99 -5.87
N VAL A 188 12.14 -8.62 -6.74
CA VAL A 188 12.03 -7.26 -7.28
C VAL A 188 10.65 -6.68 -6.98
N PHE A 189 10.50 -5.36 -6.92
CA PHE A 189 9.20 -4.72 -6.76
C PHE A 189 9.16 -3.32 -7.39
N GLY A 190 7.96 -2.73 -7.47
CA GLY A 190 7.72 -1.42 -8.09
C GLY A 190 7.65 -1.45 -9.62
N GLU A 191 8.01 -2.58 -10.25
CA GLU A 191 8.02 -2.77 -11.71
C GLU A 191 6.64 -2.59 -12.34
N MET A 192 5.58 -2.97 -11.61
CA MET A 192 4.21 -2.92 -12.12
C MET A 192 3.76 -1.48 -12.41
N SER A 193 4.17 -0.52 -11.57
CA SER A 193 3.87 0.90 -11.78
C SER A 193 4.58 1.47 -13.02
N LEU A 194 5.78 0.98 -13.31
CA LEU A 194 6.59 1.42 -14.45
C LEU A 194 6.07 0.85 -15.77
N ILE A 195 5.73 -0.44 -15.78
CA ILE A 195 5.32 -1.14 -17.01
C ILE A 195 3.86 -0.86 -17.37
N CYS A 196 2.98 -0.77 -16.38
CA CYS A 196 1.57 -0.42 -16.61
C CYS A 196 1.35 1.10 -16.76
N ASN A 197 2.39 1.91 -16.53
CA ASN A 197 2.31 3.37 -16.48
C ASN A 197 1.18 3.86 -15.56
N ASP A 198 1.13 3.29 -14.36
CA ASP A 198 0.08 3.51 -13.35
C ASP A 198 0.70 3.81 -11.98
N LYS A 199 -0.13 4.15 -11.00
CA LYS A 199 0.30 4.39 -9.62
C LYS A 199 0.80 3.11 -8.95
N VAL A 200 1.49 3.27 -7.82
CA VAL A 200 1.90 2.14 -6.98
C VAL A 200 0.66 1.41 -6.45
N ASN A 201 0.58 0.10 -6.68
CA ASN A 201 -0.62 -0.71 -6.39
C ASN A 201 -0.68 -1.29 -4.98
N ALA A 202 0.43 -1.30 -4.23
CA ALA A 202 0.51 -1.86 -2.89
C ALA A 202 1.57 -1.13 -2.06
N THR A 203 1.41 -1.14 -0.74
CA THR A 203 2.40 -0.56 0.18
C THR A 203 3.47 -1.62 0.48
N ILE A 204 4.75 -1.25 0.46
CA ILE A 204 5.86 -2.14 0.78
C ILE A 204 6.48 -1.70 2.10
N GLN A 205 6.47 -2.60 3.07
CA GLN A 205 7.05 -2.39 4.40
C GLN A 205 8.22 -3.34 4.63
N VAL A 206 9.30 -2.85 5.21
CA VAL A 206 10.48 -3.66 5.50
C VAL A 206 10.21 -4.59 6.67
N LYS A 207 10.41 -5.90 6.47
CA LYS A 207 10.17 -6.95 7.48
C LYS A 207 11.40 -7.16 8.36
N GLU A 208 12.59 -7.11 7.78
CA GLU A 208 13.89 -7.19 8.46
C GLU A 208 14.87 -6.18 7.83
N PRO A 209 15.93 -5.75 8.53
CA PRO A 209 16.85 -4.74 8.00
C PRO A 209 17.35 -5.11 6.61
N SER A 210 17.09 -4.24 5.64
CA SER A 210 17.18 -4.58 4.22
C SER A 210 18.06 -3.60 3.46
N SER A 211 18.85 -4.12 2.52
CA SER A 211 19.57 -3.31 1.53
C SER A 211 18.90 -3.49 0.18
N ILE A 212 18.46 -2.40 -0.43
CA ILE A 212 17.61 -2.40 -1.62
C ILE A 212 18.26 -1.53 -2.69
N LEU A 213 18.45 -2.10 -3.87
CA LEU A 213 18.82 -1.33 -5.05
C LEU A 213 17.59 -0.69 -5.66
N TYR A 214 17.72 0.54 -6.14
CA TYR A 214 16.67 1.19 -6.93
C TYR A 214 17.24 1.88 -8.16
N ILE A 215 16.40 1.98 -9.18
CA ILE A 215 16.65 2.71 -10.42
C ILE A 215 15.42 3.54 -10.78
N ASP A 216 15.64 4.71 -11.35
CA ASP A 216 14.58 5.60 -11.81
C ASP A 216 14.02 5.19 -13.18
N GLN A 217 12.78 5.61 -13.46
CA GLN A 217 12.08 5.30 -14.69
C GLN A 217 12.90 5.54 -15.98
N PRO A 218 13.62 6.67 -16.15
CA PRO A 218 14.36 6.91 -17.38
C PRO A 218 15.48 5.90 -17.61
N ASN A 219 16.24 5.53 -16.56
CA ASN A 219 17.31 4.55 -16.71
C ASN A 219 16.78 3.12 -16.78
N PHE A 220 15.66 2.84 -16.11
CA PHE A 220 14.95 1.57 -16.27
C PHE A 220 14.49 1.35 -17.71
N GLN A 221 13.89 2.38 -18.33
CA GLN A 221 13.46 2.30 -19.74
C GLN A 221 14.66 2.05 -20.67
N LYS A 222 15.77 2.76 -20.48
CA LYS A 222 17.01 2.51 -21.25
C LYS A 222 17.47 1.06 -21.15
N ILE A 223 17.43 0.47 -19.94
CA ILE A 223 17.78 -0.94 -19.75
C ILE A 223 16.85 -1.85 -20.53
N LEU A 224 15.53 -1.59 -20.51
CA LEU A 224 14.56 -2.39 -21.27
C LEU A 224 14.77 -2.28 -22.78
N ASP A 225 15.17 -1.10 -23.28
CA ASP A 225 15.40 -0.87 -24.70
C ASP A 225 16.69 -1.54 -25.19
N ILE A 226 17.74 -1.56 -24.36
CA ILE A 226 19.04 -2.16 -24.70
C ILE A 226 19.03 -3.68 -24.50
N TYR A 227 18.26 -4.21 -23.53
CA TYR A 227 18.28 -5.61 -23.15
C TYR A 227 16.87 -6.26 -23.20
N PRO A 228 16.39 -6.67 -24.40
CA PRO A 228 15.05 -7.25 -24.59
C PRO A 228 14.77 -8.51 -23.74
N ALA A 229 15.80 -9.27 -23.36
CA ALA A 229 15.66 -10.44 -22.48
C ALA A 229 15.04 -10.07 -21.11
N ILE A 230 15.27 -8.86 -20.63
CA ILE A 230 14.68 -8.34 -19.39
C ILE A 230 13.17 -8.10 -19.56
N GLN A 231 12.71 -7.67 -20.74
CA GLN A 231 11.28 -7.51 -21.01
C GLN A 231 10.54 -8.86 -20.93
N LEU A 232 11.15 -9.92 -21.46
CA LEU A 232 10.60 -11.28 -21.36
C LEU A 232 10.58 -11.77 -19.90
N TYR A 233 11.62 -11.47 -19.13
CA TYR A 233 11.66 -11.75 -17.68
C TYR A 233 10.48 -11.09 -16.96
N PHE A 234 10.22 -9.80 -17.20
CA PHE A 234 9.09 -9.11 -16.58
C PHE A 234 7.73 -9.67 -17.02
N SER A 235 7.59 -10.02 -18.30
CA SER A 235 6.36 -10.64 -18.81
C SER A 235 6.04 -11.94 -18.08
N ARG A 236 7.06 -12.79 -17.84
CA ARG A 236 6.91 -14.04 -17.06
C ARG A 236 6.63 -13.75 -15.60
N LEU A 237 7.37 -12.84 -14.99
CA LEU A 237 7.17 -12.44 -13.59
C LEU A 237 5.75 -11.94 -13.34
N MET A 238 5.20 -11.13 -14.27
CA MET A 238 3.83 -10.64 -14.20
C MET A 238 2.81 -11.77 -14.32
N ALA A 239 2.99 -12.69 -15.27
CA ALA A 239 2.12 -13.86 -15.40
C ALA A 239 2.12 -14.71 -14.13
N GLU A 240 3.29 -14.93 -13.51
CA GLU A 240 3.40 -15.62 -12.23
C GLU A 240 2.71 -14.88 -11.09
N ARG A 241 2.90 -13.56 -10.99
CA ARG A 241 2.24 -12.72 -9.97
C ARG A 241 0.73 -12.70 -10.13
N LEU A 242 0.24 -12.60 -11.36
CA LEU A 242 -1.18 -12.70 -11.69
C LEU A 242 -1.73 -14.06 -11.30
N ASN A 243 -1.05 -15.15 -11.64
CA ASN A 243 -1.47 -16.50 -11.25
C ASN A 243 -1.47 -16.68 -9.73
N LYS A 244 -0.45 -16.20 -9.01
CA LYS A 244 -0.42 -16.20 -7.54
C LYS A 244 -1.56 -15.37 -6.96
N SER A 245 -1.79 -14.15 -7.45
CA SER A 245 -2.88 -13.29 -7.00
C SER A 245 -4.26 -13.90 -7.29
N ASN A 246 -4.42 -14.54 -8.45
CA ASN A 246 -5.65 -15.25 -8.82
C ASN A 246 -5.84 -16.52 -8.00
N LYS A 247 -4.77 -17.23 -7.64
CA LYS A 247 -4.83 -18.40 -6.76
C LYS A 247 -5.16 -18.02 -5.33
N ILE A 248 -4.55 -16.97 -4.79
CA ILE A 248 -4.91 -16.40 -3.47
C ILE A 248 -6.36 -15.93 -3.50
N ARG A 249 -6.80 -15.25 -4.56
CA ARG A 249 -8.22 -14.90 -4.74
C ARG A 249 -9.11 -16.12 -4.89
N ALA A 250 -8.67 -17.18 -5.56
CA ALA A 250 -9.43 -18.43 -5.69
C ALA A 250 -9.52 -19.18 -4.36
N GLU A 251 -8.49 -19.12 -3.52
CA GLU A 251 -8.44 -19.67 -2.15
C GLU A 251 -9.28 -18.80 -1.18
N ASP A 252 -9.28 -17.47 -1.33
CA ASP A 252 -10.20 -16.56 -0.64
C ASP A 252 -11.66 -16.78 -1.10
N LEU A 253 -11.88 -17.03 -2.40
CA LEU A 253 -13.16 -17.50 -2.95
C LEU A 253 -13.51 -18.90 -2.42
N SER A 254 -12.54 -19.74 -2.09
CA SER A 254 -12.79 -21.07 -1.49
C SER A 254 -13.24 -20.98 -0.02
N SER A 255 -13.06 -19.83 0.63
CA SER A 255 -13.60 -19.57 1.97
C SER A 255 -14.98 -18.87 1.94
N GLY A 256 -15.32 -18.18 0.84
CA GLY A 256 -16.60 -17.51 0.66
C GLY A 256 -17.52 -18.23 -0.33
N MET A 257 -18.54 -18.95 0.15
CA MET A 257 -19.55 -19.58 -0.71
C MET A 257 -20.23 -18.54 -1.60
N THR A 258 -20.09 -18.66 -2.92
CA THR A 258 -20.81 -17.84 -3.90
C THR A 258 -21.64 -18.72 -4.82
N GLY A 259 -22.80 -18.24 -5.25
CA GLY A 259 -23.69 -19.01 -6.10
C GLY A 259 -24.99 -18.27 -6.43
N ASN A 260 -25.95 -19.00 -6.98
CA ASN A 260 -27.25 -18.49 -7.39
C ASN A 260 -28.39 -19.17 -6.62
N LEU A 261 -29.37 -18.41 -6.16
CA LEU A 261 -30.57 -18.94 -5.51
C LEU A 261 -31.45 -19.80 -6.42
N ALA A 262 -31.31 -19.65 -7.74
CA ALA A 262 -31.97 -20.52 -8.71
C ALA A 262 -31.41 -21.96 -8.70
N GLU A 263 -30.17 -22.14 -8.25
CA GLU A 263 -29.49 -23.45 -8.17
C GLU A 263 -29.55 -24.02 -6.74
N ILE A 264 -29.33 -23.16 -5.74
CA ILE A 264 -29.36 -23.51 -4.32
C ILE A 264 -30.40 -22.62 -3.65
N PRO A 265 -31.61 -23.14 -3.40
CA PRO A 265 -32.67 -22.40 -2.73
C PRO A 265 -32.22 -21.83 -1.36
N ALA A 266 -32.82 -20.72 -0.97
CA ALA A 266 -32.41 -19.98 0.22
C ALA A 266 -32.43 -20.86 1.49
N GLU A 267 -33.43 -21.72 1.65
CA GLU A 267 -33.55 -22.67 2.76
C GLU A 267 -32.39 -23.64 2.84
N ALA A 268 -31.96 -24.22 1.71
CA ALA A 268 -30.84 -25.16 1.64
C ALA A 268 -29.50 -24.45 1.90
N LEU A 269 -29.35 -23.23 1.40
CA LEU A 269 -28.19 -22.38 1.67
C LEU A 269 -28.07 -22.06 3.16
N PHE A 270 -29.17 -21.60 3.78
CA PHE A 270 -29.19 -21.28 5.20
C PHE A 270 -28.96 -22.52 6.08
N GLN A 271 -29.53 -23.67 5.73
CA GLN A 271 -29.25 -24.95 6.41
C GLN A 271 -27.77 -25.32 6.32
N THR A 272 -27.16 -25.17 5.14
CA THR A 272 -25.75 -25.49 4.94
C THR A 272 -24.86 -24.62 5.82
N LEU A 273 -25.13 -23.32 5.93
CA LEU A 273 -24.39 -22.40 6.80
C LEU A 273 -24.55 -22.75 8.29
N ASN A 274 -25.76 -23.16 8.70
CA ASN A 274 -26.05 -23.58 10.07
C ASN A 274 -25.36 -24.90 10.42
N MET A 275 -25.52 -25.95 9.61
CA MET A 275 -24.94 -27.29 9.85
C MET A 275 -23.42 -27.27 9.90
N ASN A 276 -22.79 -26.39 9.11
CA ASN A 276 -21.32 -26.25 9.07
C ASN A 276 -20.79 -25.22 10.09
N ALA A 277 -21.63 -24.76 11.02
CA ALA A 277 -21.27 -23.78 12.06
C ALA A 277 -20.51 -22.55 11.51
N LYS A 278 -20.89 -22.06 10.33
CA LYS A 278 -20.16 -20.98 9.65
C LYS A 278 -20.32 -19.66 10.40
N THR A 279 -19.23 -18.89 10.47
CA THR A 279 -19.21 -17.54 11.04
C THR A 279 -18.85 -16.55 9.95
N GLY A 280 -19.73 -15.60 9.66
CA GLY A 280 -19.54 -14.67 8.55
C GLY A 280 -20.82 -13.98 8.10
N ILE A 281 -20.73 -13.25 7.00
CA ILE A 281 -21.79 -12.41 6.46
C ILE A 281 -22.23 -12.99 5.11
N LEU A 282 -23.49 -13.38 5.01
CA LEU A 282 -24.15 -13.71 3.75
C LEU A 282 -24.77 -12.45 3.15
N THR A 283 -24.37 -12.10 1.93
CA THR A 283 -24.98 -11.03 1.14
C THR A 283 -25.64 -11.63 -0.08
N ILE A 284 -26.88 -11.23 -0.36
CA ILE A 284 -27.63 -11.68 -1.53
C ILE A 284 -28.09 -10.43 -2.30
N THR A 285 -27.69 -10.36 -3.56
CA THR A 285 -28.00 -9.27 -4.50
C THR A 285 -28.94 -9.74 -5.61
N ASP A 286 -29.40 -8.80 -6.44
CA ASP A 286 -30.29 -9.05 -7.56
C ASP A 286 -31.66 -9.63 -7.14
N LEU A 287 -32.16 -9.19 -5.99
CA LEU A 287 -33.47 -9.56 -5.46
C LEU A 287 -34.54 -8.54 -5.85
N SER A 288 -35.80 -8.95 -5.75
CA SER A 288 -36.95 -8.12 -6.13
C SER A 288 -37.07 -6.81 -5.33
N ARG A 289 -36.60 -6.78 -4.08
CA ARG A 289 -36.68 -5.62 -3.17
C ARG A 289 -35.32 -5.00 -2.83
N GLY A 290 -34.26 -5.36 -3.54
CA GLY A 290 -32.91 -4.83 -3.34
C GLY A 290 -31.91 -5.85 -2.80
N THR A 291 -31.15 -5.49 -1.76
CA THR A 291 -30.08 -6.35 -1.22
C THR A 291 -30.47 -6.91 0.15
N ALA A 292 -30.18 -8.19 0.37
CA ALA A 292 -30.34 -8.84 1.67
C ALA A 292 -28.97 -9.14 2.29
N ARG A 293 -28.87 -9.00 3.62
CA ARG A 293 -27.65 -9.24 4.39
C ARG A 293 -27.99 -9.97 5.69
N PHE A 294 -27.30 -11.08 5.92
CA PHE A 294 -27.47 -11.94 7.09
C PHE A 294 -26.10 -12.19 7.73
N SER A 295 -26.02 -12.11 9.05
CA SER A 295 -24.77 -12.36 9.78
C SER A 295 -24.93 -13.60 10.64
N PHE A 296 -23.93 -14.48 10.57
CA PHE A 296 -23.88 -15.76 11.24
C PHE A 296 -22.72 -15.81 12.23
N ARG A 297 -22.96 -16.41 13.39
CA ARG A 297 -21.95 -16.75 14.40
C ARG A 297 -22.12 -18.21 14.78
N GLN A 298 -21.12 -19.03 14.49
CA GLN A 298 -21.16 -20.48 14.73
C GLN A 298 -22.42 -21.16 14.17
N GLY A 299 -22.88 -20.73 12.99
CA GLY A 299 -24.10 -21.22 12.34
C GLY A 299 -25.40 -20.59 12.85
N ALA A 300 -25.39 -19.84 13.95
CA ALA A 300 -26.57 -19.13 14.46
C ALA A 300 -26.74 -17.76 13.79
N LEU A 301 -27.99 -17.36 13.54
CA LEU A 301 -28.32 -16.09 12.90
C LEU A 301 -28.39 -14.97 13.95
N ILE A 302 -27.50 -13.98 13.84
CA ILE A 302 -27.41 -12.85 14.79
C ILE A 302 -27.97 -11.54 14.24
N LYS A 303 -27.90 -11.33 12.92
CA LYS A 303 -28.47 -10.15 12.24
C LYS A 303 -29.09 -10.56 10.91
N ALA A 304 -30.22 -9.97 10.59
CA ALA A 304 -30.93 -10.17 9.33
C ALA A 304 -31.52 -8.85 8.87
N LYS A 305 -31.25 -8.49 7.60
CA LYS A 305 -31.79 -7.31 6.95
C LYS A 305 -32.10 -7.64 5.49
N TYR A 306 -33.29 -7.29 5.03
CA TYR A 306 -33.66 -7.35 3.63
C TYR A 306 -34.42 -6.07 3.29
N ALA A 307 -33.80 -5.22 2.47
CA ALA A 307 -34.27 -3.85 2.25
C ALA A 307 -34.45 -3.10 3.58
N ASP A 308 -35.65 -2.59 3.86
CA ASP A 308 -36.00 -1.89 5.10
C ASP A 308 -36.51 -2.82 6.21
N ILE A 309 -36.63 -4.12 5.93
CA ILE A 309 -37.10 -5.12 6.90
C ILE A 309 -35.90 -5.67 7.65
N THR A 310 -35.99 -5.79 8.98
CA THR A 310 -34.95 -6.35 9.84
C THR A 310 -35.47 -7.49 10.70
N GLY A 311 -34.57 -8.33 11.21
CA GLY A 311 -34.90 -9.41 12.14
C GLY A 311 -35.44 -10.67 11.46
N ASP A 312 -36.24 -11.43 12.20
CA ASP A 312 -36.91 -12.65 11.75
C ASP A 312 -37.80 -12.41 10.51
N LEU A 313 -38.49 -11.28 10.43
CA LEU A 313 -39.29 -10.89 9.26
C LEU A 313 -38.45 -10.80 7.99
N ALA A 314 -37.22 -10.29 8.07
CA ALA A 314 -36.32 -10.23 6.91
C ALA A 314 -35.92 -11.62 6.44
N PHE A 315 -35.69 -12.53 7.40
CA PHE A 315 -35.39 -13.93 7.12
C PHE A 315 -36.58 -14.65 6.45
N TYR A 316 -37.82 -14.40 6.87
CA TYR A 316 -38.98 -15.02 6.23
C TYR A 316 -39.22 -14.52 4.80
N GLN A 317 -38.89 -13.26 4.51
CA GLN A 317 -39.09 -12.70 3.18
C GLN A 317 -38.07 -13.22 2.17
N ILE A 318 -36.81 -13.44 2.58
CA ILE A 318 -35.79 -13.96 1.65
C ILE A 318 -36.08 -15.40 1.20
N LEU A 319 -36.74 -16.21 2.03
CA LEU A 319 -37.13 -17.57 1.67
C LEU A 319 -38.09 -17.60 0.47
N LYS A 320 -38.83 -16.52 0.21
CA LYS A 320 -39.78 -16.40 -0.92
C LYS A 320 -39.08 -16.07 -2.24
N GLU A 321 -37.83 -15.62 -2.21
CA GLU A 321 -37.07 -15.24 -3.41
C GLU A 321 -36.55 -16.50 -4.12
N LYS A 322 -36.75 -16.58 -5.44
CA LYS A 322 -36.36 -17.74 -6.26
C LYS A 322 -35.11 -17.51 -7.10
N SER A 323 -34.64 -16.27 -7.17
CA SER A 323 -33.46 -15.87 -7.92
C SER A 323 -32.70 -14.81 -7.15
N GLY A 324 -31.40 -14.76 -7.34
CA GLY A 324 -30.53 -13.82 -6.65
C GLY A 324 -29.12 -14.40 -6.53
N ARG A 325 -28.13 -13.53 -6.53
CA ARG A 325 -26.73 -13.95 -6.42
C ARG A 325 -26.30 -13.84 -4.97
N PHE A 326 -25.89 -14.96 -4.37
CA PHE A 326 -25.41 -14.96 -3.00
C PHE A 326 -23.88 -14.98 -2.93
N ARG A 327 -23.36 -14.37 -1.87
CA ARG A 327 -21.94 -14.36 -1.49
C ARG A 327 -21.85 -14.42 0.02
N PHE A 328 -21.19 -15.44 0.54
CA PHE A 328 -20.79 -15.53 1.93
C PHE A 328 -19.36 -15.00 2.08
N THR A 329 -19.13 -14.17 3.09
CA THR A 329 -17.81 -13.62 3.43
C THR A 329 -17.49 -14.02 4.87
N PRO A 330 -16.40 -14.79 5.11
CA PRO A 330 -15.99 -15.18 6.46
C PRO A 330 -15.70 -13.96 7.35
N GLY A 331 -15.98 -14.10 8.64
CA GLY A 331 -15.71 -13.07 9.64
C GLY A 331 -16.86 -12.09 9.85
N ILE A 332 -16.92 -11.56 11.07
CA ILE A 332 -17.90 -10.56 11.52
C ILE A 332 -17.17 -9.41 12.22
N ALA A 333 -17.78 -8.23 12.32
CA ALA A 333 -17.16 -7.10 12.99
C ALA A 333 -16.96 -7.38 14.50
N PRO A 334 -15.93 -6.84 15.16
CA PRO A 334 -15.72 -6.98 16.61
C PRO A 334 -16.96 -6.66 17.47
N GLU A 335 -17.77 -5.70 17.02
CA GLU A 335 -19.02 -5.28 17.66
C GLU A 335 -20.13 -6.35 17.60
N ASP A 336 -20.07 -7.25 16.60
CA ASP A 336 -21.10 -8.27 16.37
C ASP A 336 -20.86 -9.53 17.21
N PHE A 337 -19.69 -9.68 17.85
CA PHE A 337 -19.38 -10.86 18.66
C PHE A 337 -20.28 -11.01 19.89
N SER A 338 -20.75 -9.89 20.45
CA SER A 338 -21.65 -9.86 21.62
C SER A 338 -23.13 -9.74 21.25
N THR A 339 -23.47 -9.68 19.95
CA THR A 339 -24.86 -9.56 19.51
C THR A 339 -25.64 -10.85 19.87
N PRO A 340 -26.85 -10.75 20.46
CA PRO A 340 -27.68 -11.91 20.75
C PRO A 340 -28.21 -12.56 19.46
N GLU A 341 -28.45 -13.87 19.52
CA GLU A 341 -29.06 -14.61 18.41
C GLU A 341 -30.53 -14.21 18.25
N ILE A 342 -31.00 -14.10 17.00
CA ILE A 342 -32.40 -13.74 16.69
C ILE A 342 -33.36 -14.81 17.21
N GLY A 343 -32.90 -16.05 17.34
CA GLY A 343 -33.63 -17.16 17.92
C GLY A 343 -33.04 -18.49 17.51
N PHE A 344 -33.68 -19.59 17.93
CA PHE A 344 -33.25 -20.93 17.54
C PHE A 344 -33.46 -21.13 16.03
N PHE A 345 -32.36 -21.30 15.30
CA PHE A 345 -32.36 -21.30 13.84
C PHE A 345 -33.37 -22.26 13.21
N MET A 346 -33.47 -23.49 13.71
CA MET A 346 -34.42 -24.47 13.15
C MET A 346 -35.88 -24.07 13.38
N LYS A 347 -36.19 -23.37 14.48
CA LYS A 347 -37.54 -22.84 14.72
C LYS A 347 -37.87 -21.73 13.73
N LEU A 348 -36.92 -20.84 13.46
CA LEU A 348 -37.06 -19.80 12.43
C LEU A 348 -37.28 -20.42 11.05
N LEU A 349 -36.49 -21.43 10.68
CA LEU A 349 -36.63 -22.07 9.38
C LEU A 349 -37.98 -22.77 9.20
N MET A 350 -38.43 -23.56 10.19
CA MET A 350 -39.73 -24.25 10.12
C MET A 350 -40.90 -23.25 10.02
N GLU A 351 -40.87 -22.18 10.80
CA GLU A 351 -41.89 -21.12 10.73
C GLU A 351 -41.88 -20.42 9.36
N GLY A 352 -40.69 -20.16 8.80
CA GLY A 352 -40.54 -19.57 7.47
C GLY A 352 -41.11 -20.46 6.36
N MET A 353 -40.78 -21.75 6.37
CA MET A 353 -41.30 -22.75 5.42
C MET A 353 -42.83 -22.87 5.51
N ARG A 354 -43.37 -22.93 6.73
CA ARG A 354 -44.82 -22.98 6.97
C ARG A 354 -45.54 -21.78 6.35
N ARG A 355 -45.02 -20.56 6.57
CA ARG A 355 -45.59 -19.32 6.00
C ARG A 355 -45.52 -19.28 4.47
N MET A 356 -44.54 -19.94 3.85
CA MET A 356 -44.47 -20.05 2.39
C MET A 356 -45.53 -20.98 1.83
N ASP A 357 -45.82 -22.08 2.52
CA ASP A 357 -46.84 -23.03 2.10
C ASP A 357 -48.26 -22.48 2.31
N GLU A 358 -48.50 -21.76 3.42
CA GLU A 358 -49.79 -21.09 3.69
C GLU A 358 -50.09 -19.92 2.72
N GLY A 359 -49.06 -19.32 2.11
CA GLY A 359 -49.20 -18.21 1.16
C GLY A 359 -49.39 -18.61 -0.31
N LYS A 360 -49.37 -19.91 -0.64
CA LYS A 360 -49.67 -20.39 -2.00
C LYS A 360 -51.20 -20.37 -2.19
N PRO A 361 -51.74 -19.76 -3.26
CA PRO A 361 -53.17 -19.90 -3.55
C PRO A 361 -53.49 -21.38 -3.71
N GLN A 362 -54.46 -21.87 -2.94
CA GLN A 362 -55.04 -23.20 -3.13
C GLN A 362 -55.39 -23.33 -4.60
N LYS A 363 -54.75 -24.25 -5.32
CA LYS A 363 -55.20 -24.68 -6.63
C LYS A 363 -56.60 -25.27 -6.43
N SER A 364 -57.62 -24.47 -6.71
CA SER A 364 -58.98 -24.96 -6.92
C SER A 364 -58.95 -25.92 -8.11
N ASN A 365 -59.36 -27.17 -7.86
CA ASN A 365 -59.48 -28.25 -8.83
C ASN A 365 -60.21 -27.86 -10.11
#